data_AF-A0A353IPA8-F1
#
_entry.id   AF-A0A353IPA8-F1
#
_cell.length_a   1.000
_cell.length_b   1.000
_cell.length_c   1.000
_cell.angle_alpha   90.00
_cell.angle_beta   90.00
_cell.angle_gamma   90.00
#
_symmetry.space_group_name_H-M   'P 1'
#
loop_
_entity.id
_entity.type
_entity.pdbx_description
1 polymer ?
#
loop_
_entity_poly.entity_id
_entity_poly.type
_entity_poly.pdbx_seq_one_letter_code
_entity_poly.pdbx_strand_id
1 'polypeptide(L)'
;AAYEAAPGDLASRLVHAISAGQAAGGDARGRESAAVLVVKDGAGYLGLNDRLVDLHVEDHATPIRELQRLLDIRHGQLAAAEATTYLDQLGDAREGERAGLIEQAGGAAERAIAVNRRSDTLWWLAAQTRLLGGDRPGALEAAQTALLISPSWPRLPEPTRIELGVKPELIDVLREDDGFRRLWDALAIQTPVARKQPAQETAE
;
A
#
# COMPACT_ATOMS: atom_id res chain seq x y z
N ALA A 1 -6.13 5.58 30.30
CA ALA A 1 -4.83 6.27 30.06
C ALA A 1 -4.27 6.01 28.65
N ALA A 2 -3.54 4.91 28.37
CA ALA A 2 -2.86 4.73 27.08
C ALA A 2 -3.81 4.73 25.87
N TYR A 3 -4.94 4.03 25.94
CA TYR A 3 -5.98 4.02 24.91
C TYR A 3 -6.60 5.42 24.65
N GLU A 4 -6.84 6.19 25.70
CA GLU A 4 -7.49 7.51 25.63
C GLU A 4 -6.58 8.58 25.05
N ALA A 5 -5.29 8.49 25.35
CA ALA A 5 -4.27 9.43 24.87
C ALA A 5 -3.68 9.05 23.50
N ALA A 6 -3.90 7.82 23.03
CA ALA A 6 -3.37 7.35 21.76
C ALA A 6 -4.01 8.10 20.57
N PRO A 7 -3.21 8.52 19.56
CA PRO A 7 -3.72 9.09 18.33
C PRO A 7 -4.28 8.00 17.41
N GLY A 8 -4.97 8.44 16.37
CA GLY A 8 -5.47 7.58 15.30
C GLY A 8 -6.88 7.04 15.57
N ASP A 9 -7.26 6.06 14.76
CA ASP A 9 -8.58 5.43 14.80
C ASP A 9 -8.71 4.43 15.96
N LEU A 10 -9.88 3.80 16.06
CA LEU A 10 -10.16 2.82 17.13
C LEU A 10 -9.15 1.66 17.11
N ALA A 11 -8.81 1.12 15.94
CA ALA A 11 -7.86 0.01 15.82
C ALA A 11 -6.46 0.42 16.30
N SER A 12 -5.96 1.59 15.87
CA SER A 12 -4.67 2.15 16.29
C SER A 12 -4.60 2.31 17.81
N ARG A 13 -5.66 2.87 18.41
CA ARG A 13 -5.73 3.12 19.86
C ARG A 13 -5.74 1.83 20.66
N LEU A 14 -6.43 0.79 20.18
CA LEU A 14 -6.42 -0.54 20.79
C LEU A 14 -5.04 -1.20 20.73
N VAL A 15 -4.38 -1.17 19.57
CA VAL A 15 -3.03 -1.74 19.42
C VAL A 15 -2.00 -0.98 20.27
N HIS A 16 -2.08 0.36 20.33
CA HIS A 16 -1.27 1.17 21.25
C HIS A 16 -1.49 0.80 22.72
N ALA A 17 -2.74 0.57 23.13
CA ALA A 17 -3.05 0.18 24.50
C ALA A 17 -2.44 -1.18 24.87
N ILE A 18 -2.53 -2.18 23.98
CA ILE A 18 -1.93 -3.50 24.19
C ILE A 18 -0.40 -3.40 24.24
N SER A 19 0.21 -2.61 23.36
CA SER A 19 1.65 -2.35 23.37
C SER A 19 2.11 -1.70 24.69
N ALA A 20 1.38 -0.69 25.18
CA ALA A 20 1.67 -0.05 26.46
C ALA A 20 1.51 -1.02 27.64
N GLY A 21 0.49 -1.88 27.62
CA GLY A 21 0.31 -2.94 28.63
C GLY A 21 1.47 -3.93 28.65
N GLN A 22 1.96 -4.34 27.48
CA GLN A 22 3.14 -5.19 27.36
C GLN A 22 4.40 -4.51 27.93
N ALA A 23 4.57 -3.20 27.70
CA ALA A 23 5.70 -2.44 28.24
C ALA A 23 5.62 -2.25 29.77
N ALA A 24 4.41 -2.24 30.35
CA ALA A 24 4.18 -2.12 31.78
C ALA A 24 4.36 -3.43 32.58
N GLY A 25 4.85 -4.50 31.93
CA GLY A 25 5.10 -5.80 32.55
C GLY A 25 4.50 -6.97 31.77
N GLY A 26 3.48 -6.71 30.95
CA GLY A 26 2.85 -7.72 30.09
C GLY A 26 2.26 -8.91 30.84
N ASP A 27 1.94 -9.97 30.10
CA ASP A 27 1.57 -11.25 30.68
C ASP A 27 2.82 -11.95 31.22
N ALA A 28 2.75 -12.47 32.44
CA ALA A 28 3.87 -13.14 33.12
C ALA A 28 4.38 -14.39 32.37
N ARG A 29 3.54 -14.99 31.52
CA ARG A 29 3.89 -16.14 30.68
C ARG A 29 4.69 -15.74 29.43
N GLY A 30 4.70 -14.46 29.08
CA GLY A 30 5.31 -13.93 27.85
C GLY A 30 4.27 -13.53 26.80
N ARG A 31 4.68 -13.51 25.54
CA ARG A 31 3.84 -13.12 24.40
C ARG A 31 4.03 -14.14 23.27
N GLU A 32 2.94 -14.68 22.75
CA GLU A 32 2.95 -15.63 21.62
C GLU A 32 2.04 -15.13 20.50
N SER A 33 0.88 -14.56 20.86
CA SER A 33 -0.12 -14.04 19.92
C SER A 33 -0.59 -12.62 20.24
N ALA A 34 -1.23 -11.98 19.26
CA ALA A 34 -1.93 -10.71 19.39
C ALA A 34 -2.98 -10.59 18.27
N ALA A 35 -4.15 -10.03 18.59
CA ALA A 35 -5.21 -9.81 17.61
C ALA A 35 -5.95 -8.50 17.88
N VAL A 36 -6.58 -7.95 16.83
CA VAL A 36 -7.49 -6.81 16.92
C VAL A 36 -8.67 -7.02 15.97
N LEU A 37 -9.88 -6.83 16.50
CA LEU A 37 -11.14 -6.86 15.76
C LEU A 37 -11.87 -5.54 15.99
N VAL A 38 -12.16 -4.83 14.91
CA VAL A 38 -13.02 -3.64 14.87
C VAL A 38 -14.11 -3.87 13.86
N VAL A 39 -15.36 -3.70 14.30
CA VAL A 39 -16.54 -3.83 13.45
C VAL A 39 -17.24 -2.49 13.26
N LYS A 40 -17.83 -2.32 12.08
CA LYS A 40 -18.69 -1.20 11.72
C LYS A 40 -19.67 -1.71 10.66
N ASP A 41 -20.93 -1.36 10.83
CA ASP A 41 -22.02 -1.72 9.90
C ASP A 41 -21.61 -1.48 8.44
N GLY A 42 -21.63 -2.54 7.62
CA GLY A 42 -21.29 -2.51 6.19
C GLY A 42 -19.84 -2.14 5.83
N ALA A 43 -18.91 -2.16 6.79
CA ALA A 43 -17.53 -1.70 6.58
C ALA A 43 -16.54 -2.81 6.21
N GLY A 44 -17.03 -4.03 6.04
CA GLY A 44 -16.27 -5.19 5.59
C GLY A 44 -15.82 -5.10 4.14
N TYR A 45 -15.07 -6.13 3.71
CA TYR A 45 -14.62 -6.24 2.33
C TYR A 45 -15.81 -6.16 1.35
N LEU A 46 -15.74 -5.22 0.40
CA LEU A 46 -16.82 -4.90 -0.55
C LEU A 46 -18.20 -4.63 0.10
N GLY A 47 -18.22 -4.25 1.38
CA GLY A 47 -19.46 -4.08 2.16
C GLY A 47 -20.24 -5.37 2.43
N LEU A 48 -19.61 -6.53 2.26
CA LEU A 48 -20.27 -7.84 2.38
C LEU A 48 -20.36 -8.36 3.83
N ASN A 49 -19.77 -7.65 4.80
CA ASN A 49 -19.86 -7.92 6.22
C ASN A 49 -19.50 -6.65 7.04
N ASP A 50 -19.42 -6.76 8.36
CA ASP A 50 -19.17 -5.63 9.26
C ASP A 50 -17.71 -5.53 9.75
N ARG A 51 -16.81 -6.41 9.28
CA ARG A 51 -15.44 -6.49 9.79
C ARG A 51 -14.53 -5.46 9.12
N LEU A 52 -14.45 -4.27 9.72
CA LEU A 52 -13.58 -3.19 9.25
C LEU A 52 -12.09 -3.55 9.38
N VAL A 53 -11.70 -4.05 10.55
CA VAL A 53 -10.36 -4.58 10.83
C VAL A 53 -10.51 -5.92 11.53
N ASP A 54 -9.89 -6.97 11.00
CA ASP A 54 -9.84 -8.30 11.60
C ASP A 54 -8.44 -8.85 11.34
N LEU A 55 -7.54 -8.67 12.30
CA LEU A 55 -6.12 -8.98 12.16
C LEU A 55 -5.65 -9.83 13.34
N HIS A 56 -4.91 -10.88 13.00
CA HIS A 56 -4.46 -11.90 13.92
C HIS A 56 -2.98 -12.22 13.67
N VAL A 57 -2.22 -12.35 14.76
CA VAL A 57 -0.87 -12.90 14.79
C VAL A 57 -0.89 -14.02 15.82
N GLU A 58 -0.81 -15.27 15.35
CA GLU A 58 -1.06 -16.45 16.20
C GLU A 58 0.21 -17.01 16.84
N ASP A 59 1.36 -16.93 16.17
CA ASP A 59 2.65 -17.36 16.70
C ASP A 59 3.78 -16.48 16.16
N HIS A 60 4.30 -15.59 16.99
CA HIS A 60 5.46 -14.75 16.66
C HIS A 60 6.19 -14.29 17.92
N ALA A 61 7.52 -14.19 17.88
CA ALA A 61 8.34 -13.69 19.00
C ALA A 61 8.04 -12.22 19.43
N THR A 62 7.29 -11.49 18.61
CA THR A 62 6.94 -10.06 18.77
C THR A 62 5.55 -9.81 18.18
N PRO A 63 4.50 -10.47 18.68
CA PRO A 63 3.22 -10.55 17.98
C PRO A 63 2.51 -9.18 17.94
N ILE A 64 2.65 -8.36 18.97
CA ILE A 64 2.10 -6.99 19.00
C ILE A 64 2.78 -6.07 17.98
N ARG A 65 4.10 -6.18 17.82
CA ARG A 65 4.83 -5.40 16.80
C ARG A 65 4.41 -5.82 15.40
N GLU A 66 4.23 -7.12 15.20
CA GLU A 66 3.77 -7.66 13.93
C GLU A 66 2.31 -7.28 13.64
N LEU A 67 1.45 -7.27 14.66
CA LEU A 67 0.08 -6.79 14.55
C LEU A 67 0.04 -5.31 14.13
N GLN A 68 0.92 -4.46 14.68
CA GLN A 68 1.05 -3.07 14.23
C GLN A 68 1.46 -2.98 12.76
N ARG A 69 2.43 -3.78 12.31
CA ARG A 69 2.86 -3.82 10.90
C ARG A 69 1.70 -4.22 9.98
N LEU A 70 0.89 -5.20 10.37
CA LEU A 70 -0.31 -5.61 9.62
C LEU A 70 -1.37 -4.52 9.61
N LEU A 71 -1.54 -3.81 10.73
CA LEU A 71 -2.46 -2.68 10.81
C LEU A 71 -2.03 -1.53 9.89
N ASP A 72 -0.74 -1.23 9.80
CA ASP A 72 -0.21 -0.21 8.88
C ASP A 72 -0.47 -0.58 7.41
N ILE A 73 -0.33 -1.87 7.05
CA ILE A 73 -0.72 -2.37 5.72
C ILE A 73 -2.20 -2.14 5.47
N ARG A 74 -3.06 -2.50 6.44
CA ARG A 74 -4.51 -2.33 6.33
C ARG A 74 -4.90 -0.86 6.18
N HIS A 75 -4.29 0.05 6.95
CA HIS A 75 -4.49 1.48 6.79
C HIS A 75 -4.05 1.97 5.41
N GLY A 76 -2.92 1.48 4.89
CA GLY A 76 -2.48 1.77 3.53
C GLY A 76 -3.51 1.35 2.49
N GLN A 77 -4.11 0.18 2.63
CA GLN A 77 -5.17 -0.30 1.74
C GLN A 77 -6.45 0.54 1.82
N LEU A 78 -6.87 0.94 3.02
CA LEU A 78 -8.06 1.78 3.21
C LEU A 78 -7.86 3.18 2.61
N ALA A 79 -6.70 3.79 2.85
CA ALA A 79 -6.35 5.09 2.27
C ALA A 79 -6.21 5.03 0.75
N ALA A 80 -5.69 3.92 0.20
CA ALA A 80 -5.64 3.71 -1.24
C ALA A 80 -7.04 3.58 -1.86
N ALA A 81 -7.94 2.83 -1.22
CA ALA A 81 -9.34 2.70 -1.67
C ALA A 81 -10.07 4.05 -1.64
N GLU A 82 -9.82 4.87 -0.62
CA GLU A 82 -10.31 6.25 -0.53
C GLU A 82 -9.80 7.11 -1.70
N ALA A 83 -8.50 7.08 -1.99
CA ALA A 83 -7.91 7.79 -3.12
C ALA A 83 -8.54 7.36 -4.46
N THR A 84 -8.67 6.04 -4.68
CA THR A 84 -9.32 5.50 -5.89
C THR A 84 -10.77 5.97 -6.01
N THR A 85 -11.51 6.04 -4.90
CA THR A 85 -12.89 6.55 -4.90
C THR A 85 -12.96 7.99 -5.41
N TYR A 86 -12.03 8.85 -4.99
CA TYR A 86 -11.95 10.23 -5.50
C TYR A 86 -11.53 10.29 -6.97
N LEU A 87 -10.62 9.41 -7.41
CA LEU A 87 -10.21 9.33 -8.81
C LEU A 87 -11.33 8.85 -9.73
N ASP A 88 -12.14 7.89 -9.30
CA ASP A 88 -13.28 7.38 -10.06
C ASP A 88 -14.34 8.48 -10.28
N GLN A 89 -14.52 9.36 -9.30
CA GLN A 89 -15.43 10.51 -9.40
C GLN A 89 -14.97 11.56 -10.43
N LEU A 90 -13.69 11.55 -10.85
CA LEU A 90 -13.19 12.52 -11.84
C LEU A 90 -13.81 12.35 -13.23
N GLY A 91 -14.35 11.18 -13.56
CA GLY A 91 -14.99 10.92 -14.86
C GLY A 91 -16.21 11.82 -15.09
N ASP A 92 -17.01 12.01 -14.06
CA ASP A 92 -18.29 12.74 -14.11
C ASP A 92 -18.21 14.14 -13.47
N ALA A 93 -17.07 14.51 -12.89
CA ALA A 93 -16.88 15.78 -12.18
C ALA A 93 -16.89 16.99 -13.12
N ARG A 94 -17.53 18.08 -12.67
CA ARG A 94 -17.44 19.38 -13.35
C ARG A 94 -16.05 19.97 -13.21
N GLU A 95 -15.64 20.81 -14.15
CA GLU A 95 -14.29 21.43 -14.15
C GLU A 95 -13.88 22.05 -12.81
N GLY A 96 -14.79 22.79 -12.15
CA GLY A 96 -14.53 23.40 -10.85
C GLY A 96 -14.43 22.43 -9.66
N GLU A 97 -14.88 21.18 -9.81
CA GLU A 97 -14.84 20.13 -8.78
C GLU A 97 -13.57 19.26 -8.89
N ARG A 98 -12.96 19.19 -10.08
CA ARG A 98 -11.82 18.32 -10.39
C ARG A 98 -10.62 18.58 -9.47
N ALA A 99 -10.27 19.85 -9.27
CA ALA A 99 -9.11 20.22 -8.45
C ALA A 99 -9.24 19.71 -7.00
N GLY A 100 -10.44 19.84 -6.40
CA GLY A 100 -10.70 19.35 -5.05
C GLY A 100 -10.63 17.82 -4.96
N LEU A 101 -11.17 17.10 -5.95
CA LEU A 101 -11.07 15.63 -5.99
C LEU A 101 -9.63 15.15 -6.14
N ILE A 102 -8.82 15.81 -6.98
CA ILE A 102 -7.40 15.50 -7.14
C ILE A 102 -6.63 15.76 -5.83
N GLU A 103 -6.92 16.86 -5.15
CA GLU A 103 -6.32 17.16 -3.84
C GLU A 103 -6.66 16.09 -2.80
N GLN A 104 -7.92 15.69 -2.71
CA GLN A 104 -8.35 14.63 -1.79
C GLN A 104 -7.71 13.27 -2.13
N ALA A 105 -7.67 12.92 -3.41
CA ALA A 105 -7.02 11.70 -3.88
C ALA A 105 -5.52 11.69 -3.53
N GLY A 106 -4.83 12.80 -3.79
CA GLY A 106 -3.42 12.98 -3.43
C GLY A 106 -3.19 12.88 -1.93
N GLY A 107 -3.99 13.57 -1.12
CA GLY A 107 -3.90 13.50 0.34
C GLY A 107 -4.10 12.08 0.87
N ALA A 108 -5.01 11.30 0.30
CA ALA A 108 -5.23 9.91 0.65
C ALA A 108 -4.06 9.00 0.20
N ALA A 109 -3.51 9.20 -1.01
CA ALA A 109 -2.34 8.48 -1.49
C ALA A 109 -1.09 8.74 -0.61
N GLU A 110 -0.87 9.99 -0.20
CA GLU A 110 0.22 10.37 0.71
C GLU A 110 0.09 9.70 2.09
N ARG A 111 -1.13 9.65 2.65
CA ARG A 111 -1.40 8.88 3.88
C ARG A 111 -1.09 7.39 3.70
N ALA A 112 -1.46 6.81 2.55
CA ALA A 112 -1.24 5.40 2.27
C ALA A 112 0.26 5.05 2.23
N ILE A 113 1.08 5.84 1.52
CA ILE A 113 2.53 5.61 1.49
C ILE A 113 3.15 5.89 2.86
N ALA A 114 2.67 6.86 3.64
CA ALA A 114 3.25 7.18 4.95
C ALA A 114 3.22 5.99 5.92
N VAL A 115 2.16 5.17 5.87
CA VAL A 115 2.01 3.97 6.72
C VAL A 115 2.61 2.72 6.07
N ASN A 116 2.61 2.60 4.74
CA ASN A 116 3.13 1.42 4.04
C ASN A 116 4.03 1.77 2.84
N ARG A 117 5.20 2.36 3.14
CA ARG A 117 6.19 2.79 2.12
C ARG A 117 6.78 1.68 1.26
N ARG A 118 6.58 0.41 1.63
CA ARG A 118 7.12 -0.76 0.92
C ARG A 118 6.19 -1.29 -0.17
N SER A 119 5.01 -0.69 -0.35
CA SER A 119 4.08 -1.08 -1.39
C SER A 119 4.32 -0.28 -2.66
N ASP A 120 4.74 -0.97 -3.71
CA ASP A 120 4.92 -0.42 -5.06
C ASP A 120 3.62 0.12 -5.67
N THR A 121 2.48 -0.55 -5.46
CA THR A 121 1.16 -0.08 -5.93
C THR A 121 0.77 1.25 -5.31
N LEU A 122 1.07 1.48 -4.03
CA LEU A 122 0.82 2.78 -3.38
C LEU A 122 1.68 3.90 -3.98
N TRP A 123 2.92 3.60 -4.38
CA TRP A 123 3.77 4.56 -5.07
C TRP A 123 3.29 4.86 -6.50
N TRP A 124 2.71 3.90 -7.20
CA TRP A 124 2.06 4.18 -8.49
C TRP A 124 0.82 5.06 -8.35
N LEU A 125 0.02 4.83 -7.32
CA LEU A 125 -1.13 5.69 -6.99
C LEU A 125 -0.67 7.12 -6.63
N ALA A 126 0.42 7.26 -5.87
CA ALA A 126 1.04 8.54 -5.60
C ALA A 126 1.55 9.22 -6.89
N ALA A 127 2.17 8.45 -7.81
CA ALA A 127 2.60 8.99 -9.10
C ALA A 127 1.44 9.53 -9.92
N GLN A 128 0.31 8.79 -9.97
CA GLN A 128 -0.89 9.22 -10.67
C GLN A 128 -1.48 10.51 -10.09
N THR A 129 -1.66 10.56 -8.76
CA THR A 129 -2.28 11.71 -8.08
C THR A 129 -1.41 12.96 -8.16
N ARG A 130 -0.08 12.83 -8.01
CA ARG A 130 0.87 13.94 -8.19
C ARG A 130 0.86 14.48 -9.61
N LEU A 131 0.84 13.59 -10.61
CA LEU A 131 0.77 14.00 -12.02
C LEU A 131 -0.52 14.77 -12.31
N LEU A 132 -1.67 14.27 -11.84
CA LEU A 132 -2.96 14.95 -11.96
C LEU A 132 -2.98 16.31 -11.25
N GLY A 133 -2.27 16.42 -10.12
CA GLY A 133 -2.09 17.67 -9.37
C GLY A 133 -1.07 18.64 -10.00
N GLY A 134 -0.44 18.27 -11.12
CA GLY A 134 0.57 19.09 -11.79
C GLY A 134 1.99 18.98 -11.23
N ASP A 135 2.22 18.14 -10.21
CA ASP A 135 3.56 17.85 -9.66
C ASP A 135 4.24 16.74 -10.47
N ARG A 136 4.68 17.11 -11.68
CA ARG A 136 5.39 16.19 -12.57
C ARG A 136 6.70 15.65 -11.97
N PRO A 137 7.56 16.45 -11.32
CA PRO A 137 8.77 15.94 -10.66
C PRO A 137 8.45 14.91 -9.58
N GLY A 138 7.48 15.18 -8.70
CA GLY A 138 7.08 14.25 -7.65
C GLY A 138 6.41 12.99 -8.19
N ALA A 139 5.73 13.06 -9.33
CA ALA A 139 5.20 11.89 -10.03
C ALA A 139 6.30 10.97 -10.56
N LEU A 140 7.35 11.54 -11.15
CA LEU A 140 8.53 10.80 -11.62
C LEU A 140 9.27 10.12 -10.46
N GLU A 141 9.48 10.83 -9.35
CA GLU A 141 10.10 10.27 -8.15
C GLU A 141 9.28 9.09 -7.59
N ALA A 142 7.96 9.24 -7.50
CA ALA A 142 7.08 8.19 -7.02
C ALA A 142 7.12 6.96 -7.93
N ALA A 143 7.05 7.15 -9.26
CA ALA A 143 7.12 6.06 -10.22
C ALA A 143 8.49 5.33 -10.19
N GLN A 144 9.59 6.07 -10.07
CA GLN A 144 10.92 5.49 -9.89
C GLN A 144 11.01 4.70 -8.58
N THR A 145 10.40 5.20 -7.50
CA THR A 145 10.34 4.49 -6.22
C THR A 145 9.57 3.19 -6.33
N ALA A 146 8.43 3.17 -7.05
CA ALA A 146 7.69 1.95 -7.33
C ALA A 146 8.56 0.92 -8.08
N LEU A 147 9.35 1.37 -9.07
CA LEU A 147 10.28 0.51 -9.81
C LEU A 147 11.45 0.00 -8.97
N LEU A 148 11.93 0.79 -8.00
CA LEU A 148 12.96 0.36 -7.05
C LEU A 148 12.46 -0.74 -6.10
N ILE A 149 11.20 -0.63 -5.67
CA ILE A 149 10.55 -1.66 -4.84
C ILE A 149 10.29 -2.92 -5.67
N SER A 150 9.80 -2.76 -6.90
CA SER A 150 9.38 -3.86 -7.77
C SER A 150 9.85 -3.64 -9.21
N PRO A 151 11.04 -4.11 -9.60
CA PRO A 151 11.59 -3.88 -10.94
C PRO A 151 10.92 -4.73 -12.04
N SER A 152 9.84 -5.44 -11.74
CA SER A 152 9.08 -6.26 -12.70
C SER A 152 7.97 -5.50 -13.43
N TRP A 153 7.56 -4.31 -12.96
CA TRP A 153 6.46 -3.54 -13.55
C TRP A 153 6.53 -3.41 -15.09
N PRO A 154 7.68 -3.07 -15.72
CA PRO A 154 7.75 -2.94 -17.17
C PRO A 154 7.55 -4.25 -17.94
N ARG A 155 7.68 -5.40 -17.26
CA ARG A 155 7.50 -6.74 -17.82
C ARG A 155 6.09 -7.28 -17.60
N LEU A 156 5.27 -6.63 -16.77
CA LEU A 156 3.89 -7.05 -16.57
C LEU A 156 3.08 -6.76 -17.84
N PRO A 157 2.22 -7.71 -18.28
CA PRO A 157 1.25 -7.44 -19.34
C PRO A 157 0.45 -6.18 -19.02
N GLU A 158 0.15 -5.39 -20.04
CA GLU A 158 -0.62 -4.15 -19.86
C GLU A 158 -1.97 -4.36 -19.17
N PRO A 159 -2.77 -5.40 -19.49
CA PRO A 159 -4.01 -5.67 -18.76
C PRO A 159 -3.79 -5.85 -17.26
N THR A 160 -2.71 -6.53 -16.87
CA THR A 160 -2.35 -6.73 -15.46
C THR A 160 -1.96 -5.41 -14.79
N ARG A 161 -1.24 -4.52 -15.48
CA ARG A 161 -0.91 -3.19 -14.95
C ARG A 161 -2.18 -2.37 -14.71
N ILE A 162 -3.14 -2.44 -15.62
CA ILE A 162 -4.45 -1.77 -15.50
C ILE A 162 -5.23 -2.31 -14.29
N GLU A 163 -5.30 -3.64 -14.12
CA GLU A 163 -5.95 -4.27 -12.96
C GLU A 163 -5.31 -3.84 -11.63
N LEU A 164 -4.00 -3.58 -11.64
CA LEU A 164 -3.26 -3.08 -10.47
C LEU A 164 -3.31 -1.54 -10.32
N GLY A 165 -4.13 -0.84 -11.12
CA GLY A 165 -4.38 0.60 -11.01
C GLY A 165 -3.42 1.49 -11.81
N VAL A 166 -2.52 0.92 -12.63
CA VAL A 166 -1.55 1.67 -13.44
C VAL A 166 -2.08 1.78 -14.88
N LYS A 167 -2.62 2.96 -15.20
CA LYS A 167 -3.18 3.24 -16.53
C LYS A 167 -2.07 3.48 -17.58
N PRO A 168 -2.26 3.10 -18.86
CA PRO A 168 -1.27 3.30 -19.92
C PRO A 168 -0.88 4.77 -20.07
N GLU A 169 -1.85 5.69 -19.97
CA GLU A 169 -1.63 7.13 -20.16
C GLU A 169 -0.65 7.70 -19.12
N LEU A 170 -0.66 7.17 -17.89
CA LEU A 170 0.31 7.55 -16.87
C LEU A 170 1.73 7.18 -17.31
N ILE A 171 1.90 5.95 -17.81
CA ILE A 171 3.21 5.47 -18.25
C ILE A 171 3.69 6.25 -19.46
N ASP A 172 2.81 6.53 -20.42
CA ASP A 172 3.16 7.31 -21.62
C ASP A 172 3.66 8.71 -21.25
N VAL A 173 2.95 9.42 -20.37
CA VAL A 173 3.36 10.75 -19.89
C VAL A 173 4.69 10.69 -19.12
N LEU A 174 4.89 9.67 -18.27
CA LEU A 174 6.15 9.51 -17.54
C LEU A 174 7.33 9.18 -18.48
N ARG A 175 7.10 8.43 -19.57
CA ARG A 175 8.13 8.07 -20.55
C ARG A 175 8.54 9.22 -21.48
N GLU A 176 7.86 10.36 -21.45
CA GLU A 176 8.38 11.57 -22.07
C GLU A 176 9.64 12.09 -21.35
N ASP A 177 9.86 11.73 -20.08
CA ASP A 177 11.11 12.01 -19.38
C ASP A 177 12.20 10.99 -19.79
N ASP A 178 13.35 11.50 -20.24
CA ASP A 178 14.47 10.68 -20.72
C ASP A 178 15.07 9.76 -19.64
N GLY A 179 15.05 10.19 -18.37
CA GLY A 179 15.56 9.40 -17.26
C GLY A 179 14.65 8.20 -16.99
N PHE A 180 13.36 8.47 -16.82
CA PHE A 180 12.36 7.44 -16.58
C PHE A 180 12.22 6.48 -17.77
N ARG A 181 12.20 6.98 -19.01
CA ARG A 181 12.14 6.13 -20.22
C ARG A 181 13.28 5.14 -20.27
N ARG A 182 14.52 5.59 -20.05
CA ARG A 182 15.70 4.71 -20.05
C ARG A 182 15.63 3.66 -18.94
N LEU A 183 15.20 4.05 -17.74
CA LEU A 183 15.00 3.11 -16.63
C LEU A 183 13.94 2.05 -16.97
N TRP A 184 12.78 2.50 -17.48
CA TRP A 184 11.67 1.63 -17.88
C TRP A 184 12.11 0.62 -18.94
N ASP A 185 12.75 1.09 -20.01
CA ASP A 185 13.21 0.25 -21.12
C ASP A 185 14.30 -0.75 -20.67
N ALA A 186 15.22 -0.33 -19.79
CA ALA A 186 16.25 -1.21 -19.25
C ALA A 186 15.66 -2.36 -18.41
N LEU A 187 14.63 -2.07 -17.61
CA LEU A 187 13.94 -3.06 -16.78
C LEU A 187 13.03 -4.00 -17.59
N ALA A 188 12.58 -3.56 -18.77
CA ALA A 188 11.81 -4.39 -19.68
C ALA A 188 12.63 -5.52 -20.33
N ILE A 189 13.97 -5.39 -20.41
CA ILE A 189 14.83 -6.22 -21.28
C ILE A 189 15.56 -7.37 -20.55
N GLN A 190 15.41 -7.59 -19.24
CA GLN A 190 16.21 -8.65 -18.58
C GLN A 190 15.83 -10.09 -18.99
N THR A 191 16.79 -10.74 -19.65
CA THR A 191 16.91 -12.18 -19.92
C THR A 191 16.62 -12.99 -18.65
N PRO A 192 15.85 -14.10 -18.72
CA PRO A 192 15.67 -14.96 -17.55
C PRO A 192 17.03 -15.45 -17.06
N VAL A 193 17.39 -15.13 -15.82
CA VAL A 193 18.47 -15.83 -15.12
C VAL A 193 17.97 -17.27 -14.98
N ALA A 194 18.51 -18.16 -15.81
CA ALA A 194 18.25 -19.58 -15.70
C ALA A 194 18.59 -20.01 -14.26
N ARG A 195 17.57 -20.30 -13.44
CA ARG A 195 17.79 -21.03 -12.20
C ARG A 195 18.37 -22.37 -12.62
N LYS A 196 19.67 -22.59 -12.36
CA LYS A 196 20.21 -23.95 -12.37
C LYS A 196 19.36 -24.75 -11.38
N GLN A 197 18.53 -25.65 -11.88
CA GLN A 197 17.96 -26.70 -11.05
C GLN A 197 19.15 -27.44 -10.42
N PRO A 198 19.19 -27.60 -9.08
CA PRO A 198 20.17 -28.49 -8.49
C PRO A 198 19.91 -29.89 -9.08
N ALA A 199 20.97 -30.53 -9.55
CA ALA A 199 20.92 -31.88 -10.08
C ALA A 199 20.21 -32.78 -9.06
N GLN A 200 19.18 -33.48 -9.51
CA GLN A 200 18.64 -34.60 -8.74
C GLN A 200 19.76 -35.65 -8.68
N GLU A 201 20.47 -35.70 -7.55
CA GLU A 201 21.30 -36.85 -7.21
C GLU A 201 20.35 -38.05 -7.09
N THR A 202 20.41 -38.90 -8.11
CA THR A 202 19.94 -40.28 -8.04
C THR A 202 20.74 -40.99 -6.96
N ALA A 203 20.11 -41.26 -5.81
CA ALA A 203 20.59 -42.25 -4.87
C ALA A 203 20.10 -43.63 -5.34
N GLU A 204 21.06 -44.50 -5.62
CA GLU A 204 20.91 -45.97 -5.69
C GLU A 204 20.47 -46.55 -4.34
#